data_AF-A0A2E8KG43-F1
#
_entry.id   AF-A0A2E8KG43-F1
#
_cell.length_a   1.000
_cell.length_b   1.000
_cell.length_c   1.000
_cell.angle_alpha   90.00
_cell.angle_beta   90.00
_cell.angle_gamma   90.00
#
_symmetry.space_group_name_H-M   'P 1'
#
loop_
_entity.id
_entity.type
_entity.pdbx_description
1 polymer ?
#
loop_
_entity_poly.entity_id
_entity_poly.type
_entity_poly.pdbx_seq_one_letter_code
_entity_poly.pdbx_strand_id
1 'polypeptide(L)' 'MRGRLGKVLSREVHHVTPYHSLPGAPDGEYRVVTLTTRFEYKASAIETVSLSNEKNKWVVAGYFIQ' A
#
# COMPACT_ATOMS: atom_id res chain seq x y z
N MET A 1 -15.44 -9.11 3.63
CA MET A 1 -15.67 -7.71 3.20
C MET A 1 -14.80 -7.25 2.00
N ARG A 2 -14.27 -8.13 1.15
CA ARG A 2 -13.59 -7.72 -0.12
C ARG A 2 -14.51 -7.67 -1.35
N GLY A 3 -15.76 -8.16 -1.25
CA GLY A 3 -16.69 -8.24 -2.38
C GLY A 3 -17.39 -6.93 -2.75
N ARG A 4 -17.32 -5.87 -1.94
CA ARG A 4 -18.06 -4.62 -2.18
C ARG A 4 -17.37 -3.68 -3.17
N LEU A 5 -16.08 -3.85 -3.43
CA LEU A 5 -15.32 -2.97 -4.32
C LEU A 5 -15.45 -3.39 -5.80
N GLY A 6 -15.60 -4.69 -6.06
CA GLY A 6 -15.58 -5.25 -7.42
C GLY A 6 -14.17 -5.35 -7.99
N LYS A 7 -14.04 -5.49 -9.32
CA LYS A 7 -12.73 -5.66 -9.98
C LYS A 7 -11.90 -4.37 -9.94
N VAL A 8 -10.57 -4.49 -10.01
CA VAL A 8 -9.68 -3.35 -10.26
C VAL A 8 -9.77 -2.99 -11.74
N LEU A 9 -10.14 -1.75 -12.03
CA LEU A 9 -10.20 -1.20 -13.39
C LEU A 9 -8.90 -0.49 -13.76
N SER A 10 -8.34 0.29 -12.84
CA SER A 10 -7.05 0.96 -13.02
C SER A 10 -6.37 1.21 -11.68
N ARG A 11 -5.03 1.27 -11.69
CA ARG A 11 -4.21 1.53 -10.51
C ARG A 11 -2.99 2.35 -10.91
N GLU A 12 -2.70 3.38 -10.15
CA GLU A 12 -1.59 4.30 -10.40
C GLU A 12 -0.83 4.58 -9.10
N VAL A 13 0.51 4.55 -9.17
CA VAL A 13 1.36 4.89 -8.03
C VAL A 13 1.40 6.41 -7.90
N HIS A 14 0.97 6.92 -6.75
CA HIS A 14 0.92 8.35 -6.49
C HIS A 14 2.15 8.84 -5.72
N HIS A 15 2.60 8.08 -4.71
CA HIS A 15 3.78 8.46 -3.92
C HIS A 15 4.51 7.24 -3.39
N VAL A 16 5.82 7.35 -3.24
CA VAL A 16 6.67 6.39 -2.53
C VAL A 16 7.49 7.14 -1.50
N THR A 17 7.22 6.91 -0.22
CA THR A 17 7.89 7.63 0.87
C THR A 17 8.77 6.64 1.66
N PRO A 18 10.08 6.90 1.78
CA PRO A 18 10.95 6.10 2.63
C PRO A 18 10.75 6.44 4.12
N TYR A 19 10.82 5.44 4.98
CA TYR A 19 10.76 5.58 6.44
C TYR A 19 11.83 4.69 7.09
N HIS A 20 12.34 5.12 8.24
CA HIS A 20 13.27 4.34 9.06
C HIS A 20 12.61 3.60 10.22
N SER A 21 11.31 3.86 10.45
CA SER A 21 10.46 3.18 11.42
C SER A 21 8.99 3.42 11.05
N LEU A 22 8.10 2.53 11.51
CA LEU A 22 6.65 2.68 11.39
C LEU A 22 6.01 2.49 12.77
N PRO A 23 4.85 3.11 13.03
CA PRO A 23 4.13 2.91 14.29
C PRO A 23 3.85 1.43 14.55
N GLY A 24 4.34 0.91 15.69
CA GLY A 24 4.15 -0.48 16.09
C GLY A 24 5.04 -1.50 15.38
N ALA A 25 5.99 -1.06 14.54
CA ALA A 25 7.00 -1.92 13.92
C ALA A 25 8.40 -1.62 14.48
N PRO A 26 9.35 -2.59 14.46
CA PRO A 26 10.74 -2.34 14.80
C PRO A 26 11.41 -1.34 13.85
N ASP A 27 12.56 -0.80 14.25
CA ASP A 27 13.39 0.03 13.37
C ASP A 27 13.87 -0.79 12.15
N GLY A 28 13.93 -0.14 10.99
CA GLY A 28 14.28 -0.79 9.73
C GLY A 28 14.06 0.10 8.51
N GLU A 29 14.40 -0.37 7.33
CA GLU A 29 14.09 0.35 6.10
C GLU A 29 12.68 0.02 5.62
N TYR A 30 11.83 1.03 5.55
CA TYR A 30 10.47 0.92 5.08
C TYR A 30 10.24 1.81 3.87
N ARG A 31 9.30 1.40 3.01
CA ARG A 31 8.74 2.24 1.95
C ARG A 31 7.24 2.15 2.01
N VAL A 32 6.58 3.29 2.15
CA VAL A 32 5.13 3.37 2.06
C VAL A 32 4.77 3.85 0.66
N VAL A 33 4.02 3.04 -0.06
CA VAL A 33 3.53 3.33 -1.40
C VAL A 33 2.06 3.69 -1.30
N THR A 34 1.72 4.89 -1.74
CA THR A 34 0.33 5.34 -1.88
C THR A 34 -0.08 5.21 -3.33
N LEU A 35 -1.18 4.53 -3.60
CA LEU A 35 -1.73 4.32 -4.93
C LEU A 35 -3.16 4.85 -5.00
N THR A 36 -3.52 5.37 -6.16
CA THR A 36 -4.91 5.69 -6.50
C THR A 36 -5.45 4.57 -7.37
N THR A 37 -6.56 3.97 -6.95
CA THR A 37 -7.17 2.84 -7.64
C THR A 37 -8.63 3.10 -7.92
N ARG A 38 -9.03 2.72 -9.14
CA ARG A 38 -10.43 2.65 -9.55
C ARG A 38 -10.87 1.20 -9.49
N PHE A 39 -11.85 0.94 -8.63
CA PHE A 39 -12.57 -0.32 -8.59
C PHE A 39 -13.91 -0.17 -9.31
N GLU A 40 -14.48 -1.30 -9.73
CA GLU A 40 -15.77 -1.38 -10.43
C GLU A 40 -16.90 -0.66 -9.68
N TYR A 41 -16.95 -0.79 -8.35
CA TYR A 41 -17.96 -0.17 -7.49
C TYR A 41 -17.39 0.95 -6.59
N LYS A 42 -16.13 1.35 -6.82
CA LYS A 42 -15.50 2.48 -6.14
C LYS A 42 -14.52 3.19 -7.08
N ALA A 43 -15.00 4.26 -7.71
CA ALA A 43 -14.24 4.99 -8.72
C ALA A 43 -12.99 5.73 -8.21
N SER A 44 -12.83 5.87 -6.89
CA SER A 44 -11.62 6.44 -6.30
C SER A 44 -11.37 5.83 -4.92
N ALA A 45 -10.28 5.09 -4.80
CA ALA A 45 -9.80 4.49 -3.57
C ALA A 45 -8.32 4.79 -3.42
N ILE A 46 -7.90 5.06 -2.18
CA ILE A 46 -6.48 5.21 -1.86
C ILE A 46 -6.02 3.90 -1.26
N GLU A 47 -5.02 3.29 -1.88
CA GLU A 47 -4.34 2.13 -1.34
C GLU A 47 -3.01 2.55 -0.72
N THR A 48 -2.69 2.00 0.43
CA THR A 48 -1.42 2.19 1.12
C THR A 48 -0.76 0.84 1.29
N VAL A 49 0.38 0.64 0.65
CA VAL A 49 1.21 -0.57 0.76
C VAL A 49 2.46 -0.20 1.56
N SER A 50 2.61 -0.80 2.73
CA SER A 50 3.82 -0.68 3.54
C SER A 50 4.76 -1.83 3.19
N LEU A 51 5.97 -1.50 2.77
CA LEU A 51 7.03 -2.46 2.44
C LEU A 51 8.13 -2.37 3.50
N SER A 52 8.67 -3.51 3.93
CA SER A 52 9.89 -3.60 4.72
C SER A 52 11.02 -4.18 3.87
N ASN A 53 12.25 -3.70 4.08
CA ASN A 53 13.44 -4.31 3.50
C ASN A 53 13.94 -5.42 4.43
N GLU A 54 13.78 -6.66 4.01
CA GLU A 54 14.30 -7.83 4.70
C GLU A 54 15.43 -8.44 3.87
N LYS A 55 16.68 -8.30 4.33
CA LYS A 55 17.87 -8.90 3.69
C LYS A 55 17.95 -8.58 2.19
N ASN A 56 17.82 -7.29 1.82
CA ASN A 56 17.81 -6.79 0.44
C ASN A 56 16.60 -7.25 -0.40
N LYS A 57 15.50 -7.64 0.24
CA LYS A 57 14.22 -7.94 -0.44
C LYS A 57 13.12 -7.10 0.16
N TRP A 58 12.35 -6.44 -0.70
CA TRP A 58 11.16 -5.73 -0.27
C TRP A 58 10.01 -6.71 -0.09
N VAL A 59 9.50 -6.82 1.12
CA VAL A 59 8.31 -7.63 1.45
C VAL A 59 7.17 -6.73 1.89
N VAL A 60 5.94 -7.18 1.67
CA VAL A 60 4.75 -6.42 2.09
C VAL A 60 4.54 -6.60 3.58
N ALA A 61 4.79 -5.55 4.35
CA ALA A 61 4.54 -5.49 5.79
C ALA A 61 3.08 -5.13 6.11
N GLY A 62 2.41 -4.39 5.22
CA GLY A 62 1.02 -3.98 5.44
C GLY A 62 0.32 -3.54 4.16
N TYR A 63 -1.00 -3.68 4.16
CA TYR A 63 -1.83 -3.25 3.04
C TYR A 63 -3.19 -2.74 3.53
N PHE A 64 -3.51 -1.52 3.14
CA PHE A 64 -4.73 -0.81 3.54
C PHE A 64 -5.41 -0.17 2.33
N ILE A 65 -6.74 -0.14 2.33
CA ILE A 65 -7.56 0.51 1.30
C ILE A 65 -8.57 1.42 2.01
N GLN A 66 -8.64 2.68 1.58
CA GLN A 66 -9.62 3.66 2.05
C GLN A 66 -10.79 3.82 1.09
#